data_AF-A0A822EJI1-F1
#
_entry.id   AF-A0A822EJI1-F1
#
_cell.length_a   1.000
_cell.length_b   1.000
_cell.length_c   1.000
_cell.angle_alpha   90.00
_cell.angle_beta   90.00
_cell.angle_gamma   90.00
#
_symmetry.space_group_name_H-M   'P 1'
#
loop_
_entity.id
_entity.type
_entity.pdbx_description
1 polymer ?
#
loop_
_entity_poly.entity_id
_entity_poly.type
_entity_poly.pdbx_seq_one_letter_code
_entity_poly.pdbx_strand_id
1 'polypeptide(L)' 'MFELDEKFQIMPQQRAGIMTDCGTEMVAATSNGLFGQRYACIAHVWNNVVKNGLCLWSPPNPT' A
#
# COMPACT_ATOMS: atom_id res chain seq x y z
N MET A 1 -11.60 18.90 4.27
CA MET A 1 -10.13 18.70 4.30
C MET A 1 -9.74 18.87 5.77
N PHE A 2 -9.36 17.79 6.45
CA PHE A 2 -8.94 17.88 7.85
C PHE A 2 -7.51 18.42 7.86
N GLU A 3 -7.36 19.72 8.17
CA GLU A 3 -6.06 20.36 8.38
C GLU A 3 -5.42 19.77 9.65
N LEU A 4 -4.67 18.69 9.48
CA LEU A 4 -3.74 18.16 10.47
C LEU A 4 -2.42 18.97 10.49
N ASP A 5 -2.30 19.99 9.64
CA ASP A 5 -1.03 20.56 9.20
C ASP A 5 -0.39 21.58 10.16
N GLU A 6 -1.12 22.28 11.03
CA GLU A 6 -0.49 23.37 11.77
C GLU A 6 0.15 22.98 13.11
N LYS A 7 -0.14 21.79 13.67
CA LYS A 7 0.26 21.46 15.05
C LYS A 7 1.18 20.27 15.22
N PHE A 8 1.39 19.44 14.20
CA PHE A 8 2.27 18.28 14.30
C PHE A 8 3.42 18.41 13.32
N GLN A 9 4.52 19.03 13.77
CA GLN A 9 5.81 18.93 13.09
C GLN A 9 6.33 17.49 13.23
N ILE A 10 5.92 16.60 12.33
CA ILE A 10 6.39 15.21 12.30
C ILE A 10 7.85 15.21 11.80
N MET A 11 8.80 14.92 12.70
CA MET A 11 10.20 14.77 12.32
C MET A 11 10.38 13.54 11.41
N PRO A 12 11.39 13.52 10.51
CA PRO A 12 11.62 12.39 9.62
C PRO A 12 11.70 11.02 10.33
N GLN A 13 12.24 10.96 11.56
CA GLN A 13 12.31 9.71 12.33
C GLN A 13 10.96 9.24 12.89
N GLN A 14 9.95 10.12 12.92
CA GLN A 14 8.61 9.84 13.44
C GLN A 14 7.63 9.44 12.34
N ARG A 15 8.07 9.47 11.06
CA ARG A 15 7.22 9.08 9.93
C ARG A 15 7.00 7.57 9.93
N ALA A 16 5.75 7.15 10.09
CA ALA A 16 5.38 5.75 9.95
C ALA A 16 5.30 5.35 8.47
N GLY A 17 5.70 4.10 8.17
CA GLY A 17 5.36 3.47 6.91
C GLY A 17 3.85 3.21 6.82
N ILE A 18 3.30 3.31 5.63
CA ILE A 18 1.87 3.10 5.39
C ILE A 18 1.66 1.99 4.38
N MET A 19 0.66 1.15 4.61
CA MET A 19 0.23 0.10 3.69
C MET A 19 -1.17 0.42 3.17
N THR A 20 -1.30 0.58 1.85
CA THR A 20 -2.59 0.81 1.17
C THR A 20 -2.68 -0.04 -0.10
N ASP A 21 -3.86 -0.11 -0.71
CA ASP A 21 -3.96 -0.56 -2.09
C ASP A 21 -3.25 0.41 -3.08
N CYS A 22 -3.23 0.04 -4.36
CA CYS A 22 -2.67 0.87 -5.42
C CYS A 22 -3.71 1.79 -6.08
N GLY A 23 -4.83 2.10 -5.40
CA GLY A 23 -5.83 3.04 -5.90
C GLY A 23 -5.23 4.44 -6.03
N THR A 24 -5.52 5.13 -7.15
CA THR A 24 -4.94 6.45 -7.48
C THR A 24 -5.22 7.51 -6.42
N GLU A 25 -6.42 7.51 -5.83
CA GLU A 25 -6.81 8.42 -4.76
C GLU A 25 -6.00 8.20 -3.47
N MET A 26 -5.82 6.93 -3.08
CA MET A 26 -5.03 6.56 -1.90
C MET A 26 -3.55 6.85 -2.09
N VAL A 27 -3.03 6.62 -3.30
CA VAL A 27 -1.66 6.98 -3.67
C VAL A 27 -1.48 8.49 -3.57
N ALA A 28 -2.39 9.29 -4.12
CA ALA A 28 -2.30 10.75 -4.05
C ALA A 28 -2.36 11.24 -2.59
N ALA A 29 -3.31 10.75 -1.79
CA ALA A 29 -3.48 11.14 -0.39
C ALA A 29 -2.28 10.78 0.50
N THR A 30 -1.57 9.69 0.18
CA THR A 30 -0.40 9.21 0.94
C THR A 30 0.94 9.64 0.35
N SER A 31 0.95 10.31 -0.82
CA SER A 31 2.16 10.82 -1.47
C SER A 31 2.65 12.16 -0.92
N ASN A 32 1.78 12.89 -0.19
CA ASN A 32 2.19 14.08 0.55
C ASN A 32 3.17 13.65 1.64
N GLY A 33 4.40 14.17 1.59
CA GLY A 33 5.57 13.73 2.37
C GLY A 33 5.48 13.82 3.91
N LEU A 34 4.27 13.89 4.44
CA LEU A 34 3.87 13.70 5.83
C LEU A 34 4.01 12.22 6.26
N PHE A 35 3.96 11.29 5.32
CA PHE A 35 4.12 9.86 5.59
C PHE A 35 5.52 9.36 5.20
N GLY A 36 5.92 8.22 5.78
CA GLY A 36 7.18 7.56 5.49
C GLY A 36 7.11 6.76 4.19
N GLN A 37 7.66 5.56 4.18
CA GLN A 37 7.61 4.67 3.01
C GLN A 37 6.19 4.11 2.79
N ARG A 38 5.72 4.12 1.55
CA ARG A 38 4.45 3.49 1.14
C ARG A 38 4.69 2.06 0.66
N TYR A 39 3.87 1.13 1.14
CA TYR A 39 3.84 -0.27 0.73
C TYR A 39 2.48 -0.61 0.11
N ALA A 40 2.49 -1.48 -0.89
CA ALA A 40 1.26 -2.04 -1.44
C ALA A 40 0.72 -3.13 -0.51
N CYS A 41 -0.60 -3.17 -0.30
CA CYS A 41 -1.21 -4.20 0.54
C CYS A 41 -1.21 -5.56 -0.16
N ILE A 42 -0.85 -6.60 0.60
CA ILE A 42 -0.67 -7.96 0.07
C ILE A 42 -1.94 -8.51 -0.57
N ALA A 43 -3.12 -8.20 -0.01
CA ALA A 43 -4.41 -8.64 -0.55
C ALA A 43 -4.67 -8.07 -1.96
N HIS A 44 -4.34 -6.79 -2.19
CA HIS A 44 -4.48 -6.18 -3.51
C HIS A 44 -3.47 -6.75 -4.51
N VAL A 45 -2.22 -6.94 -4.09
CA VAL A 45 -1.17 -7.55 -4.93
C VAL A 45 -1.57 -8.97 -5.35
N TRP A 46 -2.05 -9.80 -4.41
CA TRP A 46 -2.56 -11.14 -4.71
C TRP A 46 -3.78 -11.15 -5.61
N ASN A 47 -4.74 -10.26 -5.39
CA ASN A 47 -5.88 -10.13 -6.29
C ASN A 47 -5.43 -9.81 -7.73
N ASN A 48 -4.45 -8.93 -7.91
CA ASN A 48 -3.92 -8.61 -9.23
C ASN A 48 -3.14 -9.78 -9.84
N VAL A 49 -2.36 -10.53 -9.06
CA VAL A 49 -1.65 -11.73 -9.54
C VAL A 49 -2.63 -12.78 -10.07
N VAL A 50 -3.73 -13.02 -9.34
CA VAL A 50 -4.80 -13.93 -9.79
C VAL A 50 -5.50 -13.40 -11.04
N LYS A 51 -5.92 -12.12 -11.05
CA LYS A 51 -6.61 -11.50 -12.20
C LYS A 51 -5.78 -11.48 -13.48
N ASN A 52 -4.47 -11.27 -13.37
CA ASN A 52 -3.57 -11.26 -14.52
C ASN A 52 -3.08 -12.67 -14.91
N GLY A 53 -3.61 -13.72 -14.29
CA GLY A 53 -3.22 -15.10 -14.59
C GLY A 53 -1.75 -15.42 -14.26
N LEU A 54 -1.11 -14.61 -13.42
CA LEU A 54 0.27 -14.80 -12.97
C LEU A 54 0.37 -15.84 -11.84
N CYS A 55 -0.78 -16.25 -11.29
CA CYS A 55 -0.85 -17.36 -10.37
C CYS A 55 -0.89 -18.68 -11.16
N LEU A 56 0.27 -19.29 -11.39
CA LEU A 56 0.33 -20.69 -11.81
C LEU A 56 -0.08 -21.55 -10.62
N TRP A 57 -1.37 -21.86 -10.51
CA TRP A 57 -1.80 -22.93 -9.63
C TRP A 57 -1.29 -24.24 -10.22
N SER A 58 -0.22 -24.79 -9.63
CA SER A 58 0.15 -26.18 -9.86
C SER A 58 -0.71 -27.03 -8.92
N PRO A 59 -1.61 -27.89 -9.43
CA PRO A 59 -2.23 -28.88 -8.58
C PRO A 59 -1.14 -29.67 -7.85
N PRO A 60 -1.32 -30.01 -6.55
CA PRO A 60 -0.47 -31.01 -5.94
C PRO A 60 -0.57 -32.29 -6.76
N ASN A 61 0.58 -32.90 -7.07
CA ASN A 61 0.63 -34.15 -7.82
C ASN A 61 -0.19 -35.20 -7.07
N PRO A 62 -1.20 -35.84 -7.68
CA PRO A 62 -1.90 -36.94 -7.04
C PRO A 62 -0.90 -38.09 -6.89
N THR A 63 -0.48 -38.35 -5.65
CA THR A 63 0.29 -39.53 -5.24
C THR A 63 -0.54 -40.80 -5.38
#